data_AF-A0A5D2SFU4-F1
#
_entry.id   AF-A0A5D2SFU4-F1
#
_cell.length_a   1.000
_cell.length_b   1.000
_cell.length_c   1.000
_cell.angle_alpha   90.00
_cell.angle_beta   90.00
_cell.angle_gamma   90.00
#
_symmetry.space_group_name_H-M   'P 1'
#
loop_
_entity.id
_entity.type
_entity.pdbx_description
1 polymer ?
#
loop_
_entity_poly.entity_id
_entity_poly.type
_entity_poly.pdbx_seq_one_letter_code
_entity_poly.pdbx_strand_id
1 'polypeptide(L)'
;MKLASGSIVIINLLALQYLPVLCLSQDFDFFYFVLQWPGSYCDTKQRCCYPKTGKPSADFGIHGLWPNYNDGGYPSNCDPDSRFDKSEISSLIGSLEKEWPTLSCPSNDGVKFWTHEWLKHGTCSESELDQR
;
A
#
# COMPACT_ATOMS: atom_id res chain seq x y z
N MET A 1 38.47 -3.60 -35.20
CA MET A 1 37.17 -3.78 -35.89
C MET A 1 36.43 -2.45 -35.83
N LYS A 2 36.28 -1.75 -36.97
CA LYS A 2 35.47 -0.51 -37.03
C LYS A 2 34.01 -0.93 -37.14
N LEU A 3 33.20 -0.61 -36.13
CA LEU A 3 31.76 -0.77 -36.21
C LEU A 3 31.24 0.13 -37.35
N ALA A 4 30.46 -0.44 -38.27
CA ALA A 4 29.87 0.32 -39.36
C ALA A 4 28.91 1.37 -38.79
N SER A 5 28.91 2.57 -39.38
CA SER A 5 28.08 3.70 -38.92
C SER A 5 26.59 3.35 -38.81
N GLY A 6 26.09 2.45 -39.65
CA GLY A 6 24.71 1.94 -39.57
C GLY A 6 24.42 1.08 -38.35
N SER A 7 25.39 0.28 -37.88
CA SER A 7 25.25 -0.55 -36.67
C SER A 7 25.20 0.32 -35.41
N ILE A 8 25.94 1.43 -35.37
CA ILE A 8 25.91 2.39 -34.26
C ILE A 8 24.55 3.10 -34.20
N VAL A 9 23.97 3.48 -35.35
CA VAL A 9 22.64 4.09 -35.42
C VAL A 9 21.56 3.12 -34.94
N ILE A 10 21.61 1.84 -35.33
CA ILE A 10 20.65 0.83 -34.89
C ILE A 10 20.77 0.56 -33.38
N ILE A 11 21.98 0.47 -32.83
CA ILE A 11 22.20 0.30 -31.39
C ILE A 11 21.66 1.51 -30.61
N ASN A 12 21.91 2.73 -31.10
CA ASN A 12 21.38 3.94 -30.48
C ASN A 12 19.86 4.02 -30.54
N LEU A 13 19.24 3.62 -31.66
CA LEU A 13 17.78 3.56 -31.80
C LEU A 13 17.14 2.51 -30.89
N LEU A 14 17.75 1.33 -30.77
CA LEU A 14 17.30 0.29 -29.83
C LEU A 14 17.44 0.77 -28.38
N ALA A 15 18.58 1.37 -28.00
CA ALA A 15 18.76 1.93 -26.65
C ALA A 15 17.72 3.01 -26.32
N LEU A 16 17.38 3.89 -27.28
CA LEU A 16 16.36 4.92 -27.12
C LEU A 16 14.95 4.35 -26.90
N GLN A 17 14.66 3.16 -27.42
CA GLN A 17 13.38 2.45 -27.24
C GLN A 17 13.26 1.76 -25.88
N TYR A 18 14.38 1.47 -25.20
CA TYR A 18 14.38 0.89 -23.85
C TYR A 18 14.35 1.95 -22.72
N LEU A 19 14.73 3.20 -23.01
CA LEU A 19 14.68 4.31 -22.06
C LEU A 19 13.29 4.62 -21.46
N PRO A 20 12.15 4.54 -22.18
CA PRO A 20 10.84 4.82 -21.58
C PRO A 20 10.28 3.66 -20.75
N VAL A 21 10.91 2.48 -20.75
CA VAL A 21 10.42 1.28 -20.02
C VAL A 21 10.85 1.29 -18.55
N LEU A 22 11.86 2.09 -18.18
CA LEU A 22 12.47 2.06 -16.85
C LEU A 22 11.77 2.89 -15.76
N CYS A 23 10.68 3.60 -16.08
CA CYS A 23 10.06 4.52 -15.11
C CYS A 23 8.52 4.49 -15.20
N LEU A 24 7.93 3.34 -14.86
CA LEU A 24 6.52 3.22 -14.49
C LEU A 24 6.37 2.96 -12.98
N SER A 25 7.26 3.49 -12.15
CA SER A 25 6.87 3.72 -10.75
C SER A 25 5.92 4.90 -10.80
N GLN A 26 4.65 4.67 -10.46
CA GLN A 26 3.68 5.74 -10.34
C GLN A 26 4.09 6.53 -9.08
N ASP A 27 4.78 7.64 -9.31
CA ASP A 27 5.29 8.52 -8.25
C ASP A 27 4.14 9.06 -7.40
N PHE A 28 4.42 9.58 -6.20
CA PHE A 28 3.46 10.25 -5.34
C PHE A 28 4.13 11.42 -4.61
N ASP A 29 3.34 12.41 -4.17
CA ASP A 29 3.90 13.65 -3.60
C ASP A 29 4.08 13.57 -2.08
N PHE A 30 3.12 12.98 -1.37
CA PHE A 30 3.12 12.89 0.10
C PHE A 30 2.27 11.73 0.60
N PHE A 31 2.36 11.45 1.90
CA PHE A 31 1.48 10.49 2.57
C PHE A 31 0.44 11.18 3.44
N TYR A 32 -0.80 10.71 3.37
CA TYR A 32 -1.71 10.82 4.50
C TYR A 32 -1.49 9.66 5.46
N PHE A 33 -1.08 9.96 6.69
CA PHE A 33 -1.16 9.00 7.79
C PHE A 33 -2.50 9.17 8.50
N VAL A 34 -3.42 8.23 8.27
CA VAL A 34 -4.82 8.33 8.67
C VAL A 34 -5.07 7.48 9.90
N LEU A 35 -5.61 8.13 10.93
CA LEU A 35 -6.01 7.50 12.18
C LEU A 35 -7.54 7.48 12.29
N GLN A 36 -8.07 6.44 12.95
CA GLN A 36 -9.50 6.28 13.22
C GLN A 36 -9.75 6.15 14.72
N TRP A 37 -10.86 6.74 15.19
CA TRP A 37 -11.34 6.58 16.56
C TRP A 37 -12.38 5.45 16.63
N PRO A 38 -12.10 4.32 17.32
CA PRO A 38 -13.01 3.17 17.36
C PRO A 38 -14.40 3.51 17.90
N GLY A 39 -14.49 4.44 18.86
CA GLY A 39 -15.78 4.88 19.41
C GLY A 39 -16.67 5.50 18.35
N SER A 40 -16.14 6.39 17.50
CA SER A 40 -16.90 7.05 16.44
C SER A 40 -17.21 6.11 15.27
N TYR A 41 -16.36 5.12 15.01
CA TYR A 41 -16.65 4.10 14.01
C TYR A 41 -17.86 3.23 14.43
N CYS A 42 -17.88 2.82 15.70
CA CYS A 42 -18.86 1.87 16.21
C CYS A 42 -20.18 2.50 16.72
N ASP A 43 -20.21 3.80 16.98
CA ASP A 43 -21.42 4.53 17.43
C ASP A 43 -22.23 5.11 16.25
N THR A 44 -22.47 4.29 15.23
CA THR A 44 -23.28 4.65 14.05
C THR A 44 -24.41 3.65 13.83
N LYS A 45 -25.25 3.90 12.82
CA LYS A 45 -26.28 2.91 12.40
C LYS A 45 -25.67 1.68 11.72
N GLN A 46 -24.40 1.75 11.29
CA GLN A 46 -23.71 0.64 10.66
C GLN A 46 -23.23 -0.36 11.71
N ARG A 47 -23.13 -1.62 11.31
CA ARG A 47 -22.62 -2.67 12.21
C ARG A 47 -21.10 -2.52 12.36
N CYS A 48 -20.65 -2.56 13.61
CA CYS A 48 -19.24 -2.71 13.98
C CYS A 48 -19.05 -4.04 14.70
N CYS A 49 -17.90 -4.67 14.49
CA CYS A 49 -17.49 -5.89 15.17
C CYS A 49 -16.07 -5.73 15.69
N TYR A 50 -15.84 -6.09 16.96
CA TYR A 50 -14.48 -6.11 17.48
C TYR A 50 -13.65 -7.24 16.84
N PRO A 51 -12.31 -7.06 16.71
CA PRO A 51 -11.40 -8.12 16.30
C PRO A 51 -11.53 -9.40 17.14
N LYS A 52 -10.99 -10.51 16.62
CA LYS A 52 -10.89 -11.77 17.38
C LYS A 52 -10.04 -11.65 18.65
N THR A 53 -9.11 -10.69 18.67
CA THR A 53 -8.26 -10.37 19.82
C THR A 53 -9.00 -9.61 20.94
N GLY A 54 -10.25 -9.20 20.69
CA GLY A 54 -11.11 -8.52 21.65
C GLY A 54 -11.35 -7.05 21.32
N LYS A 55 -11.96 -6.33 22.27
CA LYS A 55 -12.22 -4.89 22.14
C LYS A 55 -10.89 -4.11 22.09
N PRO A 56 -10.66 -3.26 21.07
CA PRO A 56 -9.47 -2.42 21.03
C PRO A 56 -9.39 -1.44 22.19
N SER A 57 -8.19 -0.93 22.48
CA SER A 57 -8.00 0.16 23.44
C SER A 57 -8.84 1.39 23.05
N ALA A 58 -9.22 2.20 24.04
CA ALA A 58 -9.84 3.50 23.80
C ALA A 58 -8.77 4.52 23.37
N ASP A 59 -8.15 4.25 22.24
CA ASP A 59 -7.11 5.07 21.60
C ASP A 59 -7.36 5.11 20.08
N PHE A 60 -6.65 5.99 19.37
CA PHE A 60 -6.65 5.98 17.92
C PHE A 60 -5.99 4.71 17.38
N GLY A 61 -6.68 4.04 16.45
CA GLY A 61 -6.10 2.98 15.64
C GLY A 61 -5.71 3.52 14.27
N ILE A 62 -4.73 2.89 13.63
CA ILE A 62 -4.38 3.20 12.25
C ILE A 62 -5.55 2.82 11.34
N HIS A 63 -5.86 3.68 10.36
CA HIS A 63 -6.69 3.32 9.22
C HIS A 63 -5.78 2.94 8.05
N GLY A 64 -4.85 3.82 7.69
CA GLY A 64 -3.86 3.54 6.67
C GLY A 64 -2.85 4.65 6.43
N LEU A 65 -1.88 4.33 5.57
CA LEU A 65 -0.83 5.22 5.09
C LEU A 65 -1.00 5.33 3.57
N TRP A 66 -1.40 6.50 3.08
CA TRP A 66 -1.90 6.64 1.71
C TRP A 66 -1.04 7.62 0.90
N PRO A 67 -0.31 7.12 -0.11
CA PRO A 67 0.29 7.97 -1.15
C PRO A 67 -0.75 8.89 -1.79
N ASN A 68 -0.45 10.18 -1.94
CA ASN A 68 -1.34 11.20 -2.48
C ASN A 68 -0.59 12.18 -3.38
N TYR A 69 -1.35 12.89 -4.20
CA TYR A 69 -0.87 13.97 -5.06
C TYR A 69 -1.25 15.35 -4.50
N ASN A 70 -0.45 16.35 -4.83
CA ASN A 70 -0.68 17.76 -4.49
C ASN A 70 -1.93 18.35 -5.16
N ASP A 71 -2.42 17.73 -6.23
CA ASP A 71 -3.65 18.14 -6.93
C ASP A 71 -4.95 17.65 -6.26
N GLY A 72 -4.82 16.88 -5.17
CA GLY A 72 -5.92 16.29 -4.41
C GLY A 72 -6.36 14.90 -4.88
N GLY A 73 -5.78 14.38 -5.96
CA GLY A 73 -5.92 12.98 -6.36
C GLY A 73 -5.00 12.04 -5.56
N TYR A 74 -5.11 10.74 -5.84
CA TYR A 74 -4.21 9.74 -5.28
C TYR A 74 -4.03 8.55 -6.23
N PRO A 75 -2.84 7.91 -6.25
CA PRO A 75 -2.66 6.63 -6.92
C PRO A 75 -3.31 5.49 -6.12
N SER A 76 -3.83 4.48 -6.82
CA SER A 76 -4.40 3.30 -6.17
C SER A 76 -4.28 2.05 -7.01
N ASN A 77 -4.08 0.90 -6.35
CA ASN A 77 -3.97 -0.41 -7.02
C ASN A 77 -2.86 -0.44 -8.07
N CYS A 78 -1.68 0.05 -7.70
CA CYS A 78 -0.59 0.38 -8.62
C CYS A 78 0.17 -0.83 -9.16
N ASP A 79 0.24 -1.91 -8.37
CA ASP A 79 0.82 -3.18 -8.81
C ASP A 79 -0.26 -4.30 -8.73
N PRO A 80 -0.77 -4.77 -9.88
CA PRO A 80 -1.73 -5.88 -9.94
C PRO A 80 -1.09 -7.26 -9.70
N ASP A 81 0.23 -7.38 -9.83
CA ASP A 81 0.99 -8.60 -9.61
C ASP A 81 1.48 -8.72 -8.15
N SER A 82 1.60 -7.60 -7.44
CA SER A 82 1.91 -7.55 -6.01
C SER A 82 0.84 -8.26 -5.17
N ARG A 83 1.30 -8.95 -4.12
CA ARG A 83 0.46 -9.68 -3.18
C ARG A 83 0.88 -9.36 -1.76
N PHE A 84 -0.11 -9.22 -0.90
CA PHE A 84 0.13 -9.15 0.54
C PHE A 84 0.63 -10.51 1.05
N ASP A 85 1.85 -10.55 1.57
CA ASP A 85 2.41 -11.72 2.25
C ASP A 85 2.47 -11.49 3.76
N LYS A 86 1.67 -12.23 4.53
CA LYS A 86 1.65 -12.12 5.99
C LYS A 86 2.99 -12.57 6.62
N SER A 87 3.77 -13.40 5.94
CA SER A 87 5.03 -13.92 6.47
C SER A 87 6.13 -12.86 6.54
N GLU A 88 6.16 -11.93 5.59
CA GLU A 88 7.10 -10.79 5.55
C GLU A 88 6.92 -9.88 6.78
N ILE A 89 5.68 -9.72 7.26
CA ILE A 89 5.36 -8.88 8.43
C ILE A 89 5.17 -9.68 9.73
N SER A 90 5.64 -10.93 9.78
CA SER A 90 5.38 -11.84 10.90
C SER A 90 5.80 -11.27 12.28
N SER A 91 6.89 -10.51 12.32
CA SER A 91 7.39 -9.83 13.52
C SER A 91 6.50 -8.67 13.99
N LEU A 92 5.66 -8.12 13.10
CA LEU A 92 4.81 -6.95 13.36
C LEU A 92 3.38 -7.32 13.76
N ILE A 93 2.96 -8.57 13.57
CA ILE A 93 1.55 -9.01 13.74
C ILE A 93 0.98 -8.59 15.09
N GLY A 94 1.70 -8.81 16.20
CA GLY A 94 1.21 -8.44 17.53
C GLY A 94 0.96 -6.94 17.69
N SER A 95 1.80 -6.10 17.07
CA SER A 95 1.61 -4.65 17.04
C SER A 95 0.44 -4.25 16.14
N LEU A 96 0.31 -4.87 14.97
CA LEU A 96 -0.78 -4.58 14.03
C LEU A 96 -2.15 -4.95 14.61
N GLU A 97 -2.27 -6.06 15.33
CA GLU A 97 -3.50 -6.46 16.01
C GLU A 97 -3.96 -5.43 17.07
N LYS A 98 -3.01 -4.71 17.67
CA LYS A 98 -3.26 -3.72 18.72
C LYS A 98 -3.47 -2.32 18.16
N GLU A 99 -2.57 -1.88 17.29
CA GLU A 99 -2.48 -0.50 16.80
C GLU A 99 -3.20 -0.29 15.46
N TRP A 100 -3.43 -1.35 14.68
CA TRP A 100 -4.13 -1.30 13.38
C TRP A 100 -5.31 -2.30 13.29
N PRO A 101 -6.23 -2.32 14.26
CA PRO A 101 -7.30 -3.30 14.31
C PRO A 101 -8.39 -3.03 13.26
N THR A 102 -9.02 -4.10 12.78
CA THR A 102 -10.26 -4.01 11.99
C THR A 102 -11.49 -3.85 12.89
N LEU A 103 -12.45 -3.04 12.47
CA LEU A 103 -13.77 -2.94 13.13
C LEU A 103 -14.92 -3.45 12.25
N SER A 104 -14.55 -4.05 11.11
CA SER A 104 -15.50 -4.60 10.13
C SER A 104 -16.15 -5.89 10.61
N CYS A 105 -17.40 -6.11 10.21
CA CYS A 105 -18.12 -7.36 10.47
C CYS A 105 -17.98 -8.37 9.32
N PRO A 106 -17.93 -9.68 9.62
CA PRO A 106 -17.86 -10.28 10.96
C PRO A 106 -16.49 -10.09 11.63
N SER A 107 -16.43 -10.33 12.94
CA SER A 107 -15.17 -10.33 13.72
C SER A 107 -14.11 -11.18 13.02
N ASN A 108 -12.93 -10.60 12.80
CA ASN A 108 -11.81 -11.23 12.11
C ASN A 108 -10.45 -10.79 12.70
N ASP A 109 -9.36 -11.29 12.11
CA ASP A 109 -7.99 -11.12 12.59
C ASP A 109 -7.24 -9.94 11.93
N GLY A 110 -7.95 -9.08 11.19
CA GLY A 110 -7.36 -7.90 10.57
C GLY A 110 -6.64 -8.16 9.25
N VAL A 111 -6.29 -9.41 8.92
CA VAL A 111 -5.51 -9.74 7.71
C VAL A 111 -6.19 -9.21 6.45
N LYS A 112 -7.50 -9.39 6.32
CA LYS A 112 -8.26 -8.87 5.16
C LYS A 112 -8.16 -7.35 5.05
N PHE A 113 -8.12 -6.64 6.18
CA PHE A 113 -8.00 -5.19 6.20
C PHE A 113 -6.60 -4.76 5.79
N TRP A 114 -5.54 -5.36 6.35
CA TRP A 114 -4.17 -5.06 5.97
C TRP A 114 -3.87 -5.41 4.50
N THR A 115 -4.42 -6.53 3.99
CA THR A 115 -4.37 -6.85 2.57
C THR A 115 -5.04 -5.78 1.71
N HIS A 116 -6.19 -5.25 2.13
CA HIS A 116 -6.86 -4.17 1.40
C HIS A 116 -5.99 -2.90 1.34
N GLU A 117 -5.44 -2.48 2.48
CA GLU A 117 -4.60 -1.29 2.58
C GLU A 117 -3.30 -1.46 1.77
N TRP A 118 -2.66 -2.63 1.84
CA TRP A 118 -1.49 -2.94 1.02
C TRP A 118 -1.81 -2.87 -0.47
N LEU A 119 -2.77 -3.66 -0.95
CA LEU A 119 -3.05 -3.76 -2.39
C LEU A 119 -3.56 -2.46 -3.00
N LYS A 120 -4.28 -1.65 -2.22
CA LYS A 120 -4.85 -0.40 -2.71
C LYS A 120 -3.87 0.77 -2.57
N HIS A 121 -3.11 0.86 -1.48
CA HIS A 121 -2.29 2.01 -1.14
C HIS A 121 -0.80 1.68 -1.03
N GLY A 122 -0.43 0.58 -0.36
CA GLY A 122 0.98 0.18 -0.20
C GLY A 122 1.71 -0.09 -1.52
N THR A 123 1.04 -0.73 -2.49
CA THR A 123 1.59 -0.97 -3.84
C THR A 123 1.94 0.31 -4.60
N CYS A 124 1.39 1.45 -4.17
CA CYS A 124 1.67 2.76 -4.76
C CYS A 124 2.86 3.47 -4.10
N SER A 125 3.54 2.82 -3.16
CA SER A 125 4.74 3.35 -2.51
C SER A 125 5.90 2.35 -2.50
N GLU A 126 5.85 1.28 -3.28
CA GLU A 126 6.87 0.20 -3.28
C GLU A 126 8.28 0.69 -3.67
N SER A 127 8.41 1.86 -4.32
CA SER A 127 9.71 2.50 -4.58
C SER A 127 10.38 3.08 -3.33
N GLU A 128 9.60 3.38 -2.29
CA GLU A 128 10.05 4.00 -1.04
C GLU A 128 9.96 3.04 0.16
N LEU A 129 8.87 2.26 0.22
CA LEU A 129 8.54 1.33 1.29
C LEU A 129 7.96 0.05 0.68
N ASP A 130 8.72 -1.04 0.77
CA ASP A 130 8.20 -2.37 0.48
C ASP A 130 7.40 -2.91 1.68
N GLN A 131 6.90 -4.14 1.59
CA GLN A 131 6.14 -4.75 2.66
C GLN A 131 7.01 -5.17 3.87
N ARG A 132 8.34 -5.20 3.72
CA ARG A 132 9.28 -5.95 4.56
C ARG A 132 9.90 -5.12 5.69
#